data_AF-W2GW83-F1
#
_entry.id   AF-W2GW83-F1
#
_cell.length_a   1.000
_cell.length_b   1.000
_cell.length_c   1.000
_cell.angle_alpha   90.00
_cell.angle_beta   90.00
_cell.angle_gamma   90.00
#
_symmetry.space_group_name_H-M   'P 1'
#
loop_
_entity.id
_entity.type
_entity.pdbx_description
1 polymer ?
#
loop_
_entity_poly.entity_id
_entity_poly.type
_entity_poly.pdbx_seq_one_letter_code
_entity_poly.pdbx_strand_id
1 'polypeptide(L)'
;MEAIQIRQRGFVLREDHDIFFYDYQSLAPDVENIKELVEAISSILGTGKEEGQLGKTKVFLKRAMAFKLRKLEVLRCKSAAPAIQKWVRNMARAEAAIKSKRRHASLWPRDICSVYVAVHTE
;
A
#
# COMPACT_ATOMS: atom_id res chain seq x y z
N MET A 1 -7.18 -37.05 -15.88
CA MET A 1 -6.49 -35.76 -16.14
C MET A 1 -7.47 -34.65 -16.58
N GLU A 2 -8.63 -34.99 -17.15
CA GLU A 2 -9.60 -34.02 -17.70
C GLU A 2 -10.28 -33.12 -16.66
N ALA A 3 -10.62 -33.62 -15.47
CA ALA A 3 -11.25 -32.81 -14.42
C ALA A 3 -10.37 -31.63 -13.96
N ILE A 4 -9.04 -31.79 -13.99
CA ILE A 4 -8.08 -30.73 -13.66
C ILE A 4 -8.07 -29.69 -14.79
N GLN A 5 -8.12 -30.12 -16.06
CA GLN A 5 -8.16 -29.21 -17.20
C GLN A 5 -9.46 -28.38 -17.24
N ILE A 6 -10.60 -28.95 -16.86
CA ILE A 6 -11.88 -28.22 -16.72
C ILE A 6 -11.78 -27.14 -15.64
N ARG A 7 -11.16 -27.46 -14.49
CA ARG A 7 -10.93 -26.47 -13.42
C ARG A 7 -9.98 -25.35 -13.83
N GLN A 8 -9.00 -25.64 -14.69
CA GLN A 8 -8.04 -24.64 -15.16
C GLN A 8 -8.56 -23.76 -16.30
N ARG A 9 -9.49 -24.26 -17.13
CA ARG A 9 -10.18 -23.48 -18.17
C ARG A 9 -11.29 -22.58 -17.60
N GLY A 10 -11.79 -22.89 -16.40
CA GLY A 10 -12.82 -22.11 -15.69
C GLY A 10 -12.27 -21.00 -14.78
N PHE A 11 -13.09 -20.62 -13.79
CA PHE A 11 -12.73 -19.62 -12.78
C PHE A 11 -11.83 -20.24 -11.70
N VAL A 12 -10.60 -19.74 -11.63
CA VAL A 12 -9.54 -20.24 -10.74
C VAL A 12 -9.66 -19.63 -9.35
N LEU A 13 -9.93 -18.32 -9.26
CA LEU A 13 -10.13 -17.65 -7.99
C LEU A 13 -11.61 -17.71 -7.61
N ARG A 14 -11.89 -18.10 -6.37
CA ARG A 14 -13.24 -18.20 -5.80
C ARG A 14 -13.18 -17.71 -4.37
N GLU A 15 -13.60 -16.48 -4.15
CA GLU A 15 -13.54 -15.85 -2.83
C GLU A 15 -14.92 -15.34 -2.44
N ASP A 16 -15.17 -15.33 -1.13
CA ASP A 16 -16.41 -14.78 -0.60
C ASP A 16 -16.40 -13.26 -0.75
N HIS A 17 -17.59 -12.66 -0.93
CA HIS A 17 -17.73 -11.23 -1.21
C HIS A 17 -17.07 -10.37 -0.13
N ASP A 18 -17.26 -10.70 1.14
CA ASP A 18 -16.74 -9.92 2.26
C ASP A 18 -15.21 -9.91 2.29
N ILE A 19 -14.59 -11.07 2.07
CA ILE A 19 -13.14 -11.24 2.05
C ILE A 19 -12.56 -10.48 0.85
N PHE A 20 -13.14 -10.71 -0.33
CA PHE A 20 -12.70 -10.05 -1.55
C PHE A 20 -12.83 -8.52 -1.46
N PHE A 21 -13.93 -8.03 -0.87
CA PHE A 21 -14.14 -6.62 -0.69
C PHE A 21 -13.10 -6.04 0.26
N TYR A 22 -12.88 -6.66 1.43
CA TYR A 22 -11.91 -6.18 2.41
C TYR A 22 -10.48 -6.09 1.85
N ASP A 23 -10.02 -7.13 1.14
CA ASP A 23 -8.64 -7.19 0.63
C ASP A 23 -8.41 -6.18 -0.51
N TYR A 24 -9.41 -5.99 -1.38
CA TYR A 24 -9.26 -5.21 -2.60
C TYR A 24 -9.92 -3.83 -2.59
N GLN A 25 -10.69 -3.46 -1.56
CA GLN A 25 -11.27 -2.11 -1.40
C GLN A 25 -10.19 -1.04 -1.45
N SER A 26 -8.98 -1.33 -0.95
CA SER A 26 -7.87 -0.38 -1.00
C SER A 26 -7.54 0.08 -2.44
N LEU A 27 -7.79 -0.77 -3.45
CA LEU A 27 -7.52 -0.48 -4.86
C LEU A 27 -8.48 0.56 -5.46
N ALA A 28 -9.71 0.61 -4.96
CA ALA A 28 -10.75 1.55 -5.36
C ALA A 28 -11.48 2.01 -4.08
N PRO A 29 -10.95 3.04 -3.39
CA PRO A 29 -11.54 3.47 -2.12
C PRO A 29 -12.93 4.10 -2.27
N ASP A 30 -13.27 4.55 -3.48
CA ASP A 30 -14.51 5.27 -3.78
C ASP A 30 -15.73 4.33 -3.97
N VAL A 31 -15.52 3.01 -4.01
CA VAL A 31 -16.63 2.06 -4.21
C VAL A 31 -17.19 1.55 -2.89
N GLU A 32 -18.52 1.48 -2.82
CA GLU A 32 -19.24 0.98 -1.65
C GLU A 32 -19.74 -0.46 -1.85
N ASN A 33 -19.79 -0.92 -3.10
CA ASN A 33 -20.42 -2.19 -3.45
C ASN A 33 -19.47 -3.15 -4.18
N ILE A 34 -19.62 -4.46 -3.95
CA ILE A 34 -18.80 -5.51 -4.55
C ILE A 34 -18.86 -5.50 -6.08
N LYS A 35 -20.02 -5.20 -6.64
CA LYS A 35 -20.22 -5.14 -8.09
C LYS A 35 -19.40 -4.00 -8.70
N GLU A 36 -19.44 -2.83 -8.07
CA GLU A 36 -18.67 -1.65 -8.49
C GLU A 36 -17.18 -1.89 -8.32
N LEU A 37 -16.76 -2.57 -7.24
CA LEU A 37 -15.37 -2.96 -7.04
C LEU A 37 -14.85 -3.86 -8.17
N VAL A 38 -15.61 -4.88 -8.56
CA VAL A 38 -15.22 -5.78 -9.66
C VAL A 38 -15.18 -5.03 -11.01
N GLU A 39 -16.12 -4.10 -11.25
CA GLU A 39 -16.10 -3.26 -12.46
C GLU A 39 -14.91 -2.29 -12.48
N ALA A 40 -14.63 -1.64 -11.35
CA ALA A 40 -13.48 -0.74 -11.18
C ALA A 40 -12.17 -1.49 -11.41
N ILE A 41 -12.00 -2.67 -10.80
CA ILE A 41 -10.83 -3.54 -11.01
C ILE A 41 -10.71 -3.94 -12.48
N SER A 42 -11.83 -4.31 -13.13
CA SER A 42 -11.82 -4.68 -14.55
C SER A 42 -11.36 -3.53 -15.44
N SER A 43 -11.80 -2.31 -15.12
CA SER A 43 -11.37 -1.07 -15.79
C SER A 43 -9.88 -0.81 -15.59
N ILE A 44 -9.39 -0.90 -14.35
CA ILE A 44 -7.97 -0.71 -14.01
C ILE A 44 -7.07 -1.73 -14.74
N LEU A 45 -7.52 -2.98 -14.84
CA LEU A 45 -6.76 -4.07 -15.43
C LEU A 45 -6.92 -4.20 -16.96
N GLY A 46 -7.79 -3.38 -17.56
CA GLY A 46 -8.16 -3.45 -18.97
C GLY A 46 -8.68 -4.84 -19.37
N THR A 47 -9.30 -5.56 -18.44
CA THR A 47 -9.86 -6.90 -18.68
C THR A 47 -11.33 -6.78 -19.02
N GLY A 48 -11.79 -7.53 -20.04
CA GLY A 48 -13.19 -7.53 -20.43
C GLY A 48 -14.10 -8.05 -19.31
N LYS A 49 -15.38 -7.63 -19.31
CA LYS A 49 -16.41 -8.06 -18.34
C LYS A 49 -16.60 -9.59 -18.25
N GLU A 50 -16.09 -10.34 -19.23
CA GLU A 50 -16.16 -11.82 -19.24
C GLU A 50 -15.09 -12.51 -18.39
N GLU A 51 -14.13 -11.78 -17.82
CA GLU A 51 -13.09 -12.37 -16.97
C GLU A 51 -13.49 -12.52 -15.50
N GLY A 52 -14.49 -11.75 -15.06
CA GLY A 52 -15.04 -11.78 -13.71
C GLY A 52 -16.54 -12.10 -13.71
N GLN A 53 -16.96 -13.07 -12.91
CA GLN A 53 -18.36 -13.39 -12.70
C GLN A 53 -18.72 -13.24 -11.22
N LEU A 54 -19.81 -12.54 -10.94
CA LEU A 54 -20.34 -12.39 -9.59
C LEU A 54 -21.42 -13.45 -9.34
N GLY A 55 -21.19 -14.34 -8.38
CA GLY A 55 -22.23 -15.25 -7.86
C GLY A 55 -23.03 -14.59 -6.74
N LYS A 56 -23.95 -15.35 -6.12
CA LYS A 56 -24.76 -14.85 -4.99
C LYS A 56 -23.93 -14.48 -3.76
N THR A 57 -22.89 -15.27 -3.47
CA THR A 57 -22.06 -15.11 -2.26
C THR A 57 -20.56 -15.05 -2.54
N LYS A 58 -20.15 -15.42 -3.77
CA LYS A 58 -18.74 -15.56 -4.16
C LYS A 58 -18.43 -14.77 -5.42
N VAL A 59 -17.21 -14.27 -5.52
CA VAL A 59 -16.60 -13.72 -6.72
C VAL A 59 -15.82 -14.82 -7.42
N PHE A 60 -16.00 -14.93 -8.74
CA PHE A 60 -15.32 -15.90 -9.58
C PHE A 60 -14.44 -15.16 -10.59
N LEU A 61 -13.12 -15.30 -10.50
CA LEU A 61 -12.19 -14.69 -11.46
C LEU A 61 -11.46 -15.74 -12.30
N LYS A 62 -11.31 -15.46 -13.60
CA LYS A 62 -10.45 -16.24 -14.49
C LYS A 62 -8.99 -16.05 -14.09
N ARG A 63 -8.15 -17.01 -14.48
CA ARG A 63 -6.72 -17.05 -14.14
C ARG A 63 -5.98 -15.75 -14.52
N ALA A 64 -6.26 -15.19 -15.69
CA ALA A 64 -5.59 -14.00 -16.18
C ALA A 64 -5.84 -12.78 -15.26
N MET A 65 -7.11 -12.49 -14.99
CA MET A 65 -7.52 -11.43 -14.05
C MET A 65 -6.97 -11.65 -12.64
N ALA A 66 -7.08 -12.87 -12.09
CA ALA A 66 -6.56 -13.18 -10.75
C ALA A 66 -5.03 -12.95 -10.65
N PHE A 67 -4.27 -13.31 -11.68
CA PHE A 67 -2.83 -13.09 -11.70
C PHE A 67 -2.46 -11.61 -11.80
N LYS A 68 -3.20 -10.85 -12.62
CA LYS A 68 -3.04 -9.39 -12.72
C LYS A 68 -3.37 -8.69 -11.40
N LEU A 69 -4.47 -9.11 -10.73
CA LEU A 69 -4.89 -8.57 -9.44
C LEU A 69 -3.82 -8.76 -8.37
N ARG A 70 -3.27 -9.97 -8.24
CA ARG A 70 -2.18 -10.27 -7.31
C ARG A 70 -0.91 -9.47 -7.62
N LYS A 71 -0.59 -9.25 -8.90
CA LYS A 71 0.53 -8.38 -9.27
C LYS A 71 0.29 -6.93 -8.86
N LEU A 72 -0.92 -6.44 -9.03
CA LEU A 72 -1.28 -5.05 -8.73
C LEU A 72 -1.19 -4.76 -7.23
N GLU A 73 -1.63 -5.70 -6.38
CA GLU A 73 -1.44 -5.64 -4.94
C GLU A 73 0.05 -5.50 -4.55
N VAL A 74 0.91 -6.37 -5.10
CA VAL A 74 2.36 -6.31 -4.85
C VAL A 74 2.95 -4.98 -5.33
N LEU A 75 2.53 -4.48 -6.48
CA LEU A 75 3.00 -3.20 -7.03
C LEU A 75 2.60 -2.02 -6.14
N ARG A 76 1.39 -2.03 -5.58
CA ARG A 76 0.91 -1.01 -4.64
C ARG A 76 1.78 -0.98 -3.39
N CYS A 77 2.05 -2.14 -2.78
CA CYS A 77 2.94 -2.24 -1.62
C CYS A 77 4.37 -1.76 -1.93
N LYS A 78 4.91 -2.15 -3.10
CA LYS A 78 6.22 -1.70 -3.56
C LYS A 78 6.30 -0.19 -3.82
N SER A 79 5.22 0.41 -4.30
CA SER A 79 5.13 1.86 -4.55
C SER A 79 5.01 2.65 -3.24
N ALA A 80 4.24 2.16 -2.28
CA ALA A 80 4.05 2.82 -0.98
C ALA A 80 5.29 2.72 -0.07
N ALA A 81 6.04 1.61 -0.12
CA ALA A 81 7.16 1.35 0.78
C ALA A 81 8.24 2.45 0.77
N PRO A 82 8.74 2.96 -0.37
CA PRO A 82 9.74 4.02 -0.40
C PRO A 82 9.29 5.32 0.30
N ALA A 83 8.02 5.68 0.19
CA ALA A 83 7.47 6.88 0.83
C ALA A 83 7.50 6.74 2.36
N ILE A 84 7.01 5.61 2.87
CA ILE A 84 7.01 5.29 4.29
C ILE A 84 8.45 5.21 4.82
N GLN A 85 9.34 4.51 4.11
CA GLN A 85 10.75 4.40 4.49
C GLN A 85 11.45 5.76 4.51
N LYS A 86 11.17 6.64 3.55
CA LYS A 86 11.72 8.00 3.51
C LYS A 86 11.24 8.81 4.73
N TRP A 87 9.96 8.71 5.06
CA TRP A 87 9.38 9.39 6.22
C TRP A 87 10.05 8.92 7.53
N VAL A 88 10.13 7.61 7.76
CA VAL A 88 10.79 7.03 8.94
C VAL A 88 12.26 7.45 9.03
N ARG A 89 13.01 7.40 7.93
CA ARG A 89 14.41 7.84 7.89
C ARG A 89 14.57 9.33 8.23
N ASN A 90 13.62 10.17 7.80
CA ASN A 90 13.65 11.60 8.10
C ASN A 90 13.38 11.88 9.57
N MET A 91 12.44 11.16 10.20
CA MET A 91 12.20 11.27 11.64
C MET A 91 13.44 10.88 12.45
N ALA A 92 14.05 9.73 12.14
CA ALA A 92 15.25 9.28 12.82
C ALA A 92 16.43 10.27 12.67
N ARG A 93 16.57 10.90 11.50
CA ARG A 93 17.57 11.96 11.27
C ARG A 93 17.28 13.21 12.09
N ALA A 94 16.03 13.63 12.19
CA ALA A 94 15.63 14.78 13.00
C ALA A 94 15.94 14.55 14.48
N GLU A 95 15.62 13.38 15.02
CA GLU A 95 15.95 12.99 16.39
C GLU A 95 17.46 12.95 16.63
N ALA A 96 18.22 12.36 15.70
CA ALA A 96 19.68 12.32 15.78
C ALA A 96 20.29 13.73 15.77
N ALA A 97 19.75 14.65 14.96
CA ALA A 97 20.19 16.04 14.92
C ALA A 97 19.88 16.80 16.22
N ILE A 98 18.73 16.55 16.84
CA ILE A 98 18.42 17.11 18.17
C ILE A 98 19.41 16.57 19.20
N LYS A 99 19.70 15.27 19.18
CA LYS A 99 20.64 14.63 20.10
C LYS A 99 22.07 15.12 19.90
N SER A 100 22.51 15.38 18.67
CA SER A 100 23.83 15.94 18.39
C SER A 100 23.95 17.39 18.85
N LYS A 101 22.92 18.23 18.60
CA LYS A 101 22.86 19.60 19.11
C LYS A 101 22.91 19.66 20.64
N ARG A 102 22.15 18.80 21.33
CA ARG A 102 22.17 18.69 22.80
C ARG A 102 23.55 18.31 23.33
N ARG A 103 24.21 17.31 22.71
CA ARG A 103 25.57 16.90 23.09
C ARG A 103 26.59 17.99 22.82
N HIS A 104 26.50 18.68 21.69
CA HIS A 104 27.35 19.81 21.39
C HIS A 104 27.20 20.90 22.45
N ALA A 105 25.97 21.33 22.77
CA ALA A 105 25.74 22.34 23.81
C ALA A 105 26.28 21.96 25.20
N SER A 106 26.27 20.67 25.56
CA SER A 106 26.83 20.19 26.84
C SER A 106 28.37 20.15 26.90
N LEU A 107 29.07 20.26 25.78
CA LEU A 107 30.54 20.27 25.72
C LEU A 107 31.14 21.68 25.88
N TRP A 108 30.35 22.74 25.77
CA TRP A 108 30.84 24.10 25.97
C TRP A 108 30.77 24.49 27.45
N PRO A 109 31.83 25.10 28.01
CA PRO A 109 31.75 25.74 29.32
C PRO A 109 30.55 26.69 29.37
N ARG A 110 29.81 26.70 30.49
CA ARG A 110 28.55 27.48 30.64
C ARG A 110 28.69 28.96 30.26
N ASP A 111 29.90 29.51 30.41
CA ASP A 111 30.20 30.92 30.15
C ASP A 111 30.22 31.29 28.65
N ILE A 112 30.53 30.36 27.74
CA ILE A 112 30.58 30.62 26.29
C ILE A 112 29.20 30.49 25.64
N CYS A 113 28.34 29.64 26.19
CA CYS A 113 27.00 29.41 25.65
C CYS A 113 26.09 30.64 25.76
N SER A 114 26.31 31.51 26.77
CA SER A 114 25.59 32.77 26.94
C SER A 114 25.92 33.81 25.87
N VAL A 115 27.17 33.83 25.38
CA VAL A 115 27.63 34.82 24.38
C VAL A 115 27.15 34.44 22.98
N TYR A 116 27.14 33.14 22.65
CA TYR A 116 26.76 32.67 21.31
C TYR A 116 25.25 32.80 21.03
N VAL A 117 24.38 32.64 22.04
CA VAL A 117 22.93 32.81 21.88
C VAL A 117 22.55 34.29 21.69
N ALA A 118 23.26 35.21 22.36
CA ALA A 118 23.03 36.65 22.23
C ALA A 118 23.42 37.21 20.85
N VAL A 119 24.42 36.63 20.17
CA VAL A 119 24.93 37.12 18.87
C VAL A 119 24.13 36.60 17.66
N HIS A 120 23.18 35.67 17.85
CA HIS A 120 22.37 35.10 16.75
C HIS A 120 20.87 35.41 16.88
N THR A 121 20.50 36.35 17.76
CA THR A 121 19.12 36.83 17.94
C THR A 121 18.93 38.32 17.59
N GLU A 122 19.88 38.93 16.88
CA GLU A 122 19.73 40.24 16.23
C GLU A 122 19.49 40.11 14.72
#